data_AF-A0A9W7BZP3-F1
#
_entry.id   AF-A0A9W7BZP3-F1
#
_cell.length_a   1.000
_cell.length_b   1.000
_cell.length_c   1.000
_cell.angle_alpha   90.00
_cell.angle_beta   90.00
_cell.angle_gamma   90.00
#
_symmetry.space_group_name_H-M   'P 1'
#
loop_
_entity.id
_entity.type
_entity.pdbx_description
1 polymer ?
#
loop_
_entity_poly.entity_id
_entity_poly.type
_entity_poly.pdbx_seq_one_letter_code
_entity_poly.pdbx_strand_id
1 'polypeptide(L)'
;MYCFISSSSSLLSLGDRSYDKRKNAALEIEALIKVFQENSQTDQITAVIQVLSRTFSTSTNANHRKGGLIGIAATAIGLMQNTKLHLDSLLPPVLHCFDDPESRVRYYACESLYNIAKVAHTSILKYFNSIFDGLCSLFADVDVDVKNGANLLD
;
A
#
# COMPACT_ATOMS: atom_id res chain seq x y z
N MET A 1 0.46 9.92 21.04
CA MET A 1 -0.02 8.86 20.12
C MET A 1 0.85 8.74 18.86
N TYR A 2 1.22 9.83 18.17
CA TYR A 2 2.21 9.79 17.07
C TYR A 2 3.60 9.24 17.45
N CYS A 3 4.03 9.46 18.69
CA CYS A 3 5.39 9.10 19.14
C CYS A 3 5.65 7.57 19.19
N PHE A 4 4.61 6.74 19.38
CA PHE A 4 4.78 5.30 19.56
C PHE A 4 4.92 4.55 18.23
N ILE A 5 4.25 5.04 17.18
CA ILE A 5 4.29 4.44 15.84
C ILE A 5 5.59 4.87 15.13
N SER A 6 5.96 6.16 15.17
CA SER A 6 7.20 6.66 14.54
C SER A 6 8.51 6.10 15.11
N SER A 7 8.48 5.48 16.30
CA SER A 7 9.66 4.85 16.93
C SER A 7 9.74 3.33 16.70
N SER A 8 8.79 2.74 15.97
CA SER A 8 8.89 1.34 15.55
C SER A 8 9.97 1.18 14.48
N SER A 9 10.95 0.31 14.73
CA SER A 9 12.05 -0.01 13.81
C SER A 9 11.57 -0.44 12.41
N SER A 10 10.36 -0.99 12.34
CA SER A 10 9.68 -1.45 11.13
C SER A 10 9.41 -0.28 10.17
N LEU A 11 8.85 0.84 10.66
CA LEU A 11 8.56 1.99 9.78
C LEU A 11 9.84 2.63 9.23
N LEU A 12 10.90 2.73 10.05
CA LEU A 12 12.20 3.21 9.56
C LEU A 12 12.75 2.32 8.43
N SER A 13 12.55 1.00 8.55
CA SER A 13 13.05 0.02 7.59
C SER A 13 12.25 -0.04 6.27
N LEU A 14 11.01 0.49 6.24
CA LEU A 14 10.26 0.65 5.00
C LEU A 14 10.91 1.64 4.01
N GLY A 15 11.74 2.57 4.51
CA GLY A 15 12.45 3.51 3.66
C GLY A 15 13.78 3.02 3.10
N ASP A 16 14.21 1.81 3.49
CA ASP A 16 15.55 1.33 3.18
C ASP A 16 15.74 1.08 1.67
N ARG A 17 16.97 1.26 1.20
CA ARG A 17 17.35 0.97 -0.19
C ARG A 17 17.18 -0.52 -0.50
N SER A 18 17.48 -1.39 0.47
CA SER A 18 17.30 -2.84 0.35
C SER A 18 15.82 -3.20 0.27
N TYR A 19 15.44 -3.95 -0.76
CA TYR A 19 14.10 -4.51 -0.88
C TYR A 19 13.78 -5.49 0.25
N ASP A 20 14.72 -6.37 0.62
CA ASP A 20 14.49 -7.39 1.64
C ASP A 20 14.17 -6.77 3.00
N LYS A 21 14.84 -5.66 3.35
CA LYS A 21 14.52 -4.91 4.57
C LYS A 21 13.11 -4.31 4.54
N ARG A 22 12.69 -3.75 3.40
CA ARG A 22 11.34 -3.23 3.22
C ARG A 22 10.29 -4.34 3.33
N LYS A 23 10.57 -5.51 2.76
CA LYS A 23 9.71 -6.69 2.86
C LYS A 23 9.58 -7.19 4.29
N ASN A 24 10.69 -7.31 5.02
CA ASN A 24 10.65 -7.74 6.43
C ASN A 24 9.87 -6.74 7.30
N ALA A 25 10.09 -5.44 7.09
CA ALA A 25 9.32 -4.40 7.77
C ALA A 25 7.80 -4.49 7.48
N ALA A 26 7.43 -4.81 6.24
CA ALA A 26 6.03 -4.99 5.87
C ALA A 26 5.41 -6.21 6.55
N LEU A 27 6.13 -7.32 6.69
CA LEU A 27 5.66 -8.50 7.45
C LEU A 27 5.43 -8.17 8.94
N GLU A 28 6.30 -7.35 9.53
CA GLU A 28 6.10 -6.86 10.90
C GLU A 28 4.84 -5.98 11.03
N ILE A 29 4.58 -5.12 10.04
CA ILE A 29 3.36 -4.29 9.99
C ILE A 29 2.11 -5.18 9.84
N GLU A 30 2.15 -6.19 8.97
CA GLU A 30 1.04 -7.14 8.81
C GLU A 30 0.71 -7.80 10.15
N ALA A 31 1.74 -8.31 10.86
CA ALA A 31 1.57 -8.93 12.17
C ALA A 31 1.00 -7.93 13.20
N LEU A 32 1.49 -6.69 13.22
CA LEU A 32 1.02 -5.64 14.11
C LEU A 32 -0.46 -5.30 13.87
N ILE A 33 -0.87 -5.20 12.61
CA ILE A 33 -2.26 -4.91 12.23
C ILE A 33 -3.20 -6.03 12.67
N LYS A 34 -2.78 -7.30 12.59
CA LYS A 34 -3.55 -8.43 13.15
C LYS A 34 -3.76 -8.28 14.65
N VAL A 35 -2.71 -7.95 15.40
CA VAL A 35 -2.81 -7.72 16.86
C VAL A 35 -3.74 -6.54 17.17
N PHE A 36 -3.62 -5.42 16.44
CA PHE A 36 -4.52 -4.28 16.64
C PHE A 36 -5.97 -4.62 16.33
N GLN A 37 -6.20 -5.42 15.29
CA GLN A 37 -7.54 -5.87 14.93
C GLN A 37 -8.15 -6.78 16.01
N GLU A 38 -7.40 -7.76 16.52
CA GLU A 38 -7.86 -8.67 17.59
C GLU A 38 -8.20 -7.91 18.88
N ASN A 39 -7.46 -6.84 19.16
CA ASN A 39 -7.68 -5.98 20.33
C ASN A 39 -8.65 -4.80 20.06
N SER A 40 -9.31 -4.76 18.90
CA SER A 40 -10.24 -3.69 18.51
C SER A 40 -9.63 -2.27 18.53
N GLN A 41 -8.31 -2.15 18.31
CA GLN A 41 -7.55 -0.90 18.34
C GLN A 41 -7.61 -0.15 16.99
N THR A 42 -8.82 0.19 16.57
CA THR A 42 -9.11 0.84 15.27
C THR A 42 -8.36 2.15 15.08
N ASP A 43 -8.14 2.92 16.15
CA ASP A 43 -7.39 4.18 16.10
C ASP A 43 -5.92 3.96 15.73
N GLN A 44 -5.32 2.85 16.18
CA GLN A 44 -3.93 2.52 15.88
C GLN A 44 -3.78 2.07 14.42
N ILE A 45 -4.73 1.27 13.92
CA ILE A 45 -4.79 0.89 12.49
C ILE A 45 -4.89 2.15 11.63
N THR A 46 -5.79 3.06 11.98
CA THR A 46 -5.97 4.34 11.27
C THR A 46 -4.69 5.17 11.29
N ALA A 47 -4.00 5.23 12.42
CA ALA A 47 -2.74 5.95 12.54
C ALA A 47 -1.63 5.33 11.68
N VAL A 48 -1.53 4.00 11.60
CA VAL A 48 -0.59 3.31 10.69
C VAL A 48 -0.87 3.67 9.23
N ILE A 49 -2.13 3.57 8.79
CA ILE A 49 -2.53 3.92 7.42
C ILE A 49 -2.17 5.39 7.11
N GLN A 50 -2.43 6.30 8.04
CA GLN A 50 -2.09 7.72 7.86
C GLN A 50 -0.58 7.95 7.72
N VAL A 51 0.25 7.27 8.50
CA VAL A 51 1.72 7.38 8.38
C VAL A 51 2.19 6.84 7.04
N LEU A 52 1.72 5.67 6.63
CA LEU A 52 2.09 5.09 5.33
C LEU A 52 1.66 6.00 4.17
N SER A 53 0.44 6.52 4.21
CA SER A 53 -0.09 7.42 3.18
C SER A 53 0.65 8.76 3.13
N ARG A 54 0.77 9.47 4.26
CA ARG A 54 1.25 10.86 4.29
C ARG A 54 2.77 11.02 4.40
N THR A 55 3.45 10.03 4.96
CA THR A 55 4.91 10.10 5.17
C THR A 55 5.66 9.33 4.10
N PHE A 56 5.13 8.17 3.67
CA PHE A 56 5.83 7.31 2.72
C PHE A 56 5.35 7.52 1.28
N SER A 57 4.06 7.32 0.99
CA SER A 57 3.54 7.36 -0.40
C SER A 57 3.66 8.72 -1.09
N THR A 58 3.70 9.82 -0.34
CA THR A 58 3.90 11.19 -0.88
C THR A 58 5.32 11.72 -0.68
N SER A 59 6.28 10.86 -0.31
CA SER A 59 7.66 11.28 -0.07
C SER A 59 8.38 11.66 -1.37
N THR A 60 9.29 12.64 -1.29
CA THR A 60 10.21 12.94 -2.41
C THR A 60 11.19 11.80 -2.68
N ASN A 61 11.38 10.89 -1.74
CA ASN A 61 12.26 9.73 -1.89
C ASN A 61 11.49 8.53 -2.45
N ALA A 62 11.88 8.05 -3.64
CA ALA A 62 11.26 6.90 -4.28
C ALA A 62 11.31 5.62 -3.42
N ASN A 63 12.33 5.41 -2.59
CA ASN A 63 12.39 4.24 -1.70
C ASN A 63 11.33 4.31 -0.60
N HIS A 64 11.05 5.50 -0.05
CA HIS A 64 9.93 5.69 0.86
C HIS A 64 8.60 5.41 0.16
N ARG A 65 8.38 5.91 -1.06
CA ARG A 65 7.12 5.65 -1.77
C ARG A 65 6.90 4.16 -2.02
N LYS A 66 7.92 3.44 -2.48
CA LYS A 66 7.88 1.97 -2.61
C LYS A 66 7.59 1.29 -1.27
N GLY A 67 8.23 1.74 -0.19
CA GLY A 67 7.96 1.24 1.16
C GLY A 67 6.52 1.48 1.63
N GLY A 68 5.98 2.67 1.36
CA GLY A 68 4.60 3.02 1.67
C GLY A 68 3.61 2.12 0.97
N LEU A 69 3.81 1.86 -0.33
CA LEU A 69 2.99 0.96 -1.13
C LEU A 69 2.99 -0.47 -0.55
N ILE A 70 4.17 -1.03 -0.29
CA ILE A 70 4.31 -2.38 0.30
C ILE A 70 3.64 -2.42 1.69
N GLY A 71 3.83 -1.38 2.52
CA GLY A 71 3.23 -1.29 3.85
C GLY A 71 1.70 -1.16 3.81
N ILE A 72 1.15 -0.44 2.83
CA ILE A 72 -0.30 -0.33 2.62
C ILE A 72 -0.88 -1.70 2.23
N ALA A 73 -0.22 -2.41 1.31
CA ALA A 73 -0.62 -3.77 0.94
C ALA A 73 -0.58 -4.73 2.14
N ALA A 74 0.50 -4.69 2.93
CA ALA A 74 0.63 -5.49 4.15
C ALA A 74 -0.45 -5.15 5.20
N THR A 75 -0.84 -3.87 5.30
CA THR A 75 -1.94 -3.46 6.18
C THR A 75 -3.27 -4.09 5.72
N ALA A 76 -3.57 -4.05 4.42
CA ALA A 76 -4.76 -4.71 3.89
C ALA A 76 -4.73 -6.23 4.12
N ILE A 77 -3.60 -6.89 3.89
CA ILE A 77 -3.44 -8.33 4.15
C ILE A 77 -3.65 -8.64 5.63
N GLY A 78 -3.11 -7.83 6.54
CA GLY A 78 -3.30 -7.99 7.98
C GLY A 78 -4.76 -7.84 8.42
N LEU A 79 -5.51 -6.94 7.78
CA LEU A 79 -6.94 -6.72 8.04
C LEU A 79 -7.83 -7.83 7.48
N MET A 80 -7.39 -8.54 6.43
CA MET A 80 -8.17 -9.58 5.75
C MET A 80 -9.55 -9.02 5.32
N GLN A 81 -10.65 -9.68 5.70
CA GLN A 81 -12.03 -9.28 5.38
C GLN A 81 -12.43 -7.90 5.93
N ASN A 82 -11.72 -7.38 6.95
CA ASN A 82 -11.99 -6.05 7.49
C ASN A 82 -11.36 -4.92 6.65
N THR A 83 -10.55 -5.26 5.63
CA THR A 83 -10.01 -4.29 4.66
C THR A 83 -11.10 -3.39 4.09
N LYS A 84 -12.31 -3.92 3.86
CA LYS A 84 -13.47 -3.19 3.34
C LYS A 84 -13.82 -1.93 4.15
N LEU A 85 -13.50 -1.91 5.45
CA LEU A 85 -13.76 -0.77 6.34
C LEU A 85 -12.75 0.37 6.15
N HIS A 86 -11.62 0.09 5.49
CA HIS A 86 -10.49 1.00 5.37
C HIS A 86 -10.14 1.35 3.91
N LEU A 87 -10.89 0.84 2.92
CA LEU A 87 -10.61 1.08 1.49
C LEU A 87 -10.56 2.56 1.11
N ASP A 88 -11.42 3.40 1.70
CA ASP A 88 -11.43 4.85 1.48
C ASP A 88 -10.10 5.53 1.89
N SER A 89 -9.32 4.90 2.78
CA SER A 89 -8.00 5.39 3.21
C SER A 89 -6.83 4.67 2.53
N LEU A 90 -7.01 3.41 2.15
CA LEU A 90 -5.95 2.56 1.57
C LEU A 90 -5.77 2.80 0.07
N LEU A 91 -6.85 2.98 -0.70
CA LEU A 91 -6.78 3.06 -2.16
C LEU A 91 -6.22 4.39 -2.68
N PRO A 92 -6.61 5.58 -2.19
CA PRO A 92 -6.12 6.85 -2.73
C PRO A 92 -4.59 6.98 -2.82
N PRO A 93 -3.79 6.64 -1.78
CA PRO A 93 -2.33 6.72 -1.90
C PRO A 93 -1.73 5.71 -2.89
N VAL A 94 -2.39 4.57 -3.15
CA VAL A 94 -1.93 3.58 -4.14
C VAL A 94 -2.20 4.10 -5.55
N LEU A 95 -3.43 4.55 -5.81
CA LEU A 95 -3.82 5.07 -7.12
C LEU A 95 -3.03 6.33 -7.49
N HIS A 96 -2.70 7.19 -6.51
CA HIS A 96 -1.84 8.34 -6.75
C HIS A 96 -0.46 7.95 -7.31
N CYS A 97 0.08 6.80 -6.90
CA CYS A 97 1.37 6.31 -7.39
C CYS A 97 1.31 5.65 -8.78
N PHE A 98 0.15 5.60 -9.44
CA PHE A 98 0.05 5.09 -10.81
C PHE A 98 0.65 6.06 -11.82
N ASP A 99 0.68 7.36 -11.51
CA ASP A 99 1.30 8.39 -12.35
C ASP A 99 2.68 8.82 -11.81
N ASP A 100 3.30 7.99 -10.98
CA ASP A 100 4.59 8.30 -10.38
C ASP A 100 5.70 8.43 -11.44
N PRO A 101 6.62 9.41 -11.35
CA PRO A 101 7.70 9.56 -12.33
C PRO A 101 8.60 8.31 -12.45
N GLU A 102 8.79 7.57 -11.35
CA GLU A 102 9.64 6.38 -11.35
C GLU A 102 8.84 5.12 -11.65
N SER A 103 9.18 4.43 -12.75
CA SER A 103 8.46 3.22 -13.20
C SER A 103 8.41 2.11 -12.15
N ARG A 104 9.48 1.94 -11.36
CA ARG A 104 9.47 1.00 -10.24
C ARG A 104 8.41 1.32 -9.19
N VAL A 105 8.14 2.59 -8.91
CA VAL A 105 7.07 2.98 -7.96
C VAL A 105 5.71 2.62 -8.55
N ARG A 106 5.47 2.93 -9.83
CA ARG A 106 4.24 2.54 -10.54
C ARG A 106 4.01 1.03 -10.51
N TYR A 107 5.05 0.23 -10.79
CA TYR A 107 5.00 -1.23 -10.66
C TYR A 107 4.56 -1.69 -9.26
N TYR A 108 5.16 -1.14 -8.20
CA TYR A 108 4.77 -1.48 -6.82
C TYR A 108 3.34 -1.03 -6.50
N ALA A 109 2.83 0.01 -7.15
CA ALA A 109 1.47 0.44 -6.99
C ALA A 109 0.49 -0.58 -7.61
N CYS A 110 0.80 -1.13 -8.79
CA CYS A 110 0.06 -2.24 -9.38
C CYS A 110 0.01 -3.45 -8.44
N GLU A 111 1.18 -3.88 -7.95
CA GLU A 111 1.31 -5.03 -7.06
C GLU A 111 0.56 -4.81 -5.73
N SER A 112 0.59 -3.59 -5.21
CA SER A 112 -0.14 -3.23 -3.98
C SER A 112 -1.66 -3.24 -4.20
N LEU A 113 -2.14 -2.71 -5.32
CA LEU A 113 -3.56 -2.76 -5.67
C LEU A 113 -4.03 -4.21 -5.82
N TYR A 114 -3.23 -5.08 -6.46
CA TYR A 114 -3.56 -6.49 -6.62
C TYR A 114 -3.77 -7.17 -5.26
N ASN A 115 -2.85 -6.94 -4.32
CA ASN A 115 -2.94 -7.50 -2.99
C ASN A 115 -4.15 -6.98 -2.20
N ILE A 116 -4.49 -5.69 -2.33
CA ILE A 116 -5.69 -5.11 -1.72
C ILE A 116 -6.95 -5.73 -2.35
N ALA A 117 -7.02 -5.81 -3.68
CA ALA A 117 -8.15 -6.37 -4.41
C ALA A 117 -8.42 -7.81 -4.01
N LYS A 118 -7.35 -8.61 -3.91
CA LYS A 118 -7.39 -10.01 -3.52
C LYS A 118 -8.07 -10.23 -2.16
N VAL A 119 -7.89 -9.33 -1.18
CA VAL A 119 -8.50 -9.46 0.15
C VAL A 119 -9.83 -8.72 0.29
N ALA A 120 -10.03 -7.63 -0.48
CA ALA A 120 -11.25 -6.84 -0.46
C ALA A 120 -12.43 -7.51 -1.20
N HIS A 121 -12.12 -8.42 -2.14
CA HIS A 121 -13.08 -9.12 -2.98
C HIS A 121 -14.13 -8.15 -3.57
N THR A 122 -15.42 -8.44 -3.43
CA THR A 122 -16.52 -7.64 -4.00
C THR A 122 -16.57 -6.20 -3.48
N SER A 123 -15.99 -5.93 -2.30
CA SER A 123 -15.99 -4.59 -1.71
C SER A 123 -15.19 -3.59 -2.54
N ILE A 124 -14.22 -4.06 -3.34
CA ILE A 124 -13.41 -3.17 -4.18
C ILE A 124 -14.20 -2.61 -5.37
N LEU A 125 -15.31 -3.24 -5.77
CA LEU A 125 -16.10 -2.83 -6.93
C LEU A 125 -16.71 -1.42 -6.77
N LYS A 126 -16.91 -0.94 -5.53
CA LYS A 126 -17.31 0.45 -5.25
C LYS A 126 -16.33 1.47 -5.84
N TYR A 127 -15.06 1.08 -6.00
CA TYR A 127 -13.97 1.93 -6.49
C TYR A 127 -13.59 1.63 -7.94
N PHE A 128 -14.40 0.84 -8.65
CA PHE A 128 -14.08 0.37 -10.01
C PHE A 128 -13.70 1.52 -10.94
N ASN A 129 -14.46 2.61 -11.00
CA ASN A 129 -14.17 3.72 -11.90
C ASN A 129 -12.77 4.30 -11.67
N SER A 130 -12.42 4.62 -10.42
CA SER A 130 -11.10 5.19 -10.10
C SER A 130 -9.95 4.21 -10.33
N ILE A 131 -10.19 2.91 -10.10
CA ILE A 131 -9.22 1.85 -10.40
C ILE A 131 -9.04 1.72 -11.91
N PHE A 132 -10.15 1.68 -12.66
CA PHE A 132 -10.17 1.52 -14.10
C PHE A 132 -9.45 2.68 -14.80
N ASP A 133 -9.76 3.93 -14.40
CA ASP A 133 -9.09 5.12 -14.92
C ASP A 133 -7.57 5.04 -14.74
N GLY A 134 -7.13 4.62 -13.56
CA GLY A 134 -5.71 4.42 -13.26
C GLY A 134 -5.08 3.25 -14.03
N LEU A 135 -5.80 2.14 -14.20
CA LEU A 135 -5.29 1.00 -14.97
C LEU A 135 -5.08 1.36 -16.44
N CYS A 136 -5.97 2.17 -17.03
CA CYS A 136 -5.81 2.64 -18.40
C CYS A 136 -4.48 3.38 -18.62
N SER A 137 -4.00 4.17 -17.65
CA SER A 137 -2.69 4.83 -17.77
C SER A 137 -1.53 3.82 -17.71
N LEU A 138 -1.64 2.79 -16.88
CA LEU A 138 -0.62 1.75 -16.72
C LEU A 138 -0.53 0.79 -17.93
N PHE A 139 -1.65 0.43 -18.55
CA PHE A 139 -1.61 -0.39 -19.79
C PHE A 139 -0.96 0.36 -20.95
N ALA A 140 -1.06 1.69 -20.95
CA ALA A 140 -0.43 2.58 -21.93
C ALA A 140 0.99 3.00 -21.53
N ASP A 141 1.56 2.46 -20.44
CA ASP A 141 2.87 2.88 -19.92
C ASP A 141 4.00 2.69 -20.97
N VAL A 142 5.10 3.41 -20.82
CA VAL A 142 6.29 3.22 -21.67
C VAL A 142 7.16 2.07 -21.19
N ASP A 143 7.09 1.73 -19.91
CA ASP A 143 7.88 0.69 -19.25
C ASP A 143 7.15 -0.66 -19.31
N VAL A 144 7.85 -1.68 -19.81
CA VAL A 144 7.30 -3.03 -20.00
C VAL A 144 7.02 -3.73 -18.67
N ASP A 145 7.83 -3.49 -17.64
CA ASP A 145 7.62 -4.11 -16.33
C ASP A 145 6.34 -3.56 -15.68
N VAL A 146 6.03 -2.27 -15.88
CA VAL A 146 4.79 -1.67 -15.39
C VAL A 146 3.57 -2.29 -16.07
N LYS A 147 3.62 -2.52 -17.39
CA LYS A 147 2.56 -3.25 -18.11
C LYS A 147 2.37 -4.66 -17.57
N ASN A 148 3.46 -5.39 -17.34
CA ASN A 148 3.42 -6.73 -16.77
C ASN A 148 2.80 -6.72 -15.37
N GLY A 149 3.06 -5.68 -14.56
CA GLY A 149 2.41 -5.47 -13.28
C GLY A 149 0.90 -5.19 -13.41
N ALA A 150 0.48 -4.40 -14.41
CA ALA A 150 -0.93 -4.14 -14.68
C ALA A 150 -1.69 -5.41 -15.10
N ASN A 151 -1.04 -6.34 -15.81
CA ASN A 151 -1.63 -7.63 -16.16
C ASN A 151 -1.96 -8.52 -14.94
N LEU A 152 -1.45 -8.23 -13.74
CA LEU A 152 -1.88 -8.90 -12.51
C LEU A 152 -3.34 -8.56 -12.15
N LEU A 153 -3.84 -7.45 -12.69
CA LEU A 153 -5.14 -6.84 -12.37
C LEU A 153 -6.17 -7.02 -13.49
N ASP A 154 -5.78 -7.61 -14.62
CA ASP A 154 -6.67 -8.05 -15.71
C ASP A 154 -7.44 -9.31 -15.30
#